data_AF-A0A7K6SC34-F1
#
_entry.id   AF-A0A7K6SC34-F1
#
_cell.length_a   1.000
_cell.length_b   1.000
_cell.length_c   1.000
_cell.angle_alpha   90.00
_cell.angle_beta   90.00
_cell.angle_gamma   90.00
#
_symmetry.space_group_name_H-M   'P 1'
#
loop_
_entity.id
_entity.type
_entity.pdbx_description
1 polymer ?
#
loop_
_entity_poly.entity_id
_entity_poly.type
_entity_poly.pdbx_seq_one_letter_code
_entity_poly.pdbx_strand_id
1 'polypeptide(L)'
;DLLSRIDLDELMKKDEPPLEFPDTLEGFEYFFNEKGQLRHIKTGEPFVFNYREDLHRWNQKRYEALGEIITKYVYELLQKECHLKKVTLPVDATESEPKSFIFMSEDALTNPDKLLVLIHGNGVVRAGQWARRLIINEDLDSGTQIPYIKRAVEEGYGVIVLNPNENYIEVEKTKAQVQLSSDSSDEPAEKRERKDKIQKETKKRRDFYEKYRNPQKEKETMQMYIR
;
A
#
# COMPACT_ATOMS: atom_id res chain seq x y z
N ASP A 1 -1.77 47.69 9.40
CA ASP A 1 -2.67 47.01 8.46
C ASP A 1 -3.07 45.67 9.07
N LEU A 2 -4.36 45.47 9.37
CA LEU A 2 -4.88 44.26 10.03
C LEU A 2 -5.03 43.09 9.05
N LEU A 3 -4.87 43.34 7.74
CA LEU A 3 -4.97 42.35 6.68
C LEU A 3 -3.66 41.58 6.43
N SER A 4 -2.52 42.07 6.93
CA SER A 4 -1.21 41.42 6.72
C SER A 4 -0.91 40.28 7.70
N ARG A 5 -1.89 39.84 8.49
CA ARG A 5 -1.77 38.78 9.52
C ARG A 5 -2.67 37.57 9.29
N ILE A 6 -3.43 37.57 8.21
CA ILE A 6 -4.16 36.37 7.79
C ILE A 6 -3.15 35.54 7.00
N ASP A 7 -2.69 34.45 7.61
CA ASP A 7 -1.93 33.44 6.89
C ASP A 7 -2.88 32.86 5.83
N LEU A 8 -2.69 33.28 4.56
CA LEU A 8 -3.52 32.83 3.45
C LEU A 8 -3.50 31.30 3.35
N ASP A 9 -2.41 30.64 3.77
CA ASP A 9 -2.32 29.18 3.81
C ASP A 9 -3.23 28.57 4.90
N GLU A 10 -3.44 29.24 6.03
CA GLU A 10 -4.43 28.80 7.04
C GLU A 10 -5.87 29.07 6.60
N LEU A 11 -6.10 30.17 5.88
CA LEU A 11 -7.43 30.52 5.38
C LEU A 11 -7.84 29.56 4.24
N MET A 12 -6.92 29.23 3.33
CA MET A 12 -7.15 28.28 2.23
C MET A 12 -7.31 26.83 2.72
N LYS A 13 -6.68 26.44 3.84
CA LYS A 13 -6.90 25.13 4.48
C LYS A 13 -8.33 24.94 5.01
N LYS A 14 -9.08 26.01 5.30
CA LYS A 14 -10.46 25.91 5.81
C LYS A 14 -11.49 25.58 4.74
N ASP A 15 -11.18 25.85 3.47
CA ASP A 15 -12.08 25.60 2.33
C ASP A 15 -11.70 24.32 1.56
N GLU A 16 -10.66 23.58 1.99
CA GLU A 16 -10.35 22.28 1.40
C GLU A 16 -11.46 21.26 1.72
N PRO A 17 -11.96 20.51 0.72
CA PRO A 17 -12.96 19.47 0.95
C PRO A 17 -12.42 18.37 1.88
N PRO A 18 -13.31 17.68 2.62
CA PRO A 18 -12.92 16.59 3.50
C PRO A 18 -12.17 15.51 2.72
N LEU A 19 -11.17 14.92 3.37
CA LEU A 19 -10.38 13.80 2.84
C LEU A 19 -11.08 12.47 3.10
N GLU A 20 -12.39 12.44 2.88
CA GLU A 20 -13.22 11.25 2.98
C GLU A 20 -13.45 10.70 1.57
N PHE A 21 -13.07 9.44 1.38
CA PHE A 21 -13.19 8.75 0.11
C PHE A 21 -13.94 7.44 0.31
N PRO A 22 -14.66 6.93 -0.71
CA PRO A 22 -15.27 5.61 -0.68
C PRO A 22 -14.24 4.49 -0.44
N ASP A 23 -14.70 3.29 -0.09
CA ASP A 23 -13.86 2.11 0.17
C ASP A 23 -14.04 0.98 -0.86
N THR A 24 -14.86 1.22 -1.89
CA THR A 24 -15.17 0.31 -3.00
C THR A 24 -14.93 0.96 -4.36
N LEU A 25 -14.69 0.15 -5.40
CA LEU A 25 -14.54 0.65 -6.77
C LEU A 25 -15.84 1.33 -7.24
N GLU A 26 -16.98 0.73 -6.91
CA GLU A 26 -18.31 1.22 -7.23
C GLU A 26 -18.59 2.56 -6.55
N GLY A 27 -18.16 2.73 -5.30
CA GLY A 27 -18.24 4.02 -4.60
C GLY A 27 -17.42 5.11 -5.27
N PHE A 28 -16.29 4.75 -5.90
CA PHE A 28 -15.50 5.63 -6.76
C PHE A 28 -16.11 5.85 -8.14
N GLU A 29 -17.24 5.21 -8.46
CA GLU A 29 -17.89 5.15 -9.77
C GLU A 29 -17.02 4.50 -10.87
N TYR A 30 -16.12 3.58 -10.51
CA TYR A 30 -15.30 2.83 -11.46
C TYR A 30 -15.52 1.32 -11.35
N PHE A 31 -15.18 0.60 -12.42
CA PHE A 31 -15.07 -0.85 -12.45
C PHE A 31 -13.97 -1.26 -13.45
N PHE A 32 -13.50 -2.50 -13.35
CA PHE A 32 -12.66 -3.11 -14.39
C PHE A 32 -13.56 -3.77 -15.44
N ASN A 33 -13.42 -3.35 -16.70
CA ASN A 33 -14.15 -3.96 -17.81
C ASN A 33 -13.56 -5.33 -18.20
N GLU A 34 -14.16 -5.99 -19.19
CA GLU A 34 -13.70 -7.30 -19.70
C GLU A 34 -12.26 -7.31 -20.23
N LYS A 35 -11.73 -6.14 -20.60
CA LYS A 35 -10.34 -5.96 -21.04
C LYS A 35 -9.39 -5.65 -19.88
N GLY A 36 -9.86 -5.73 -18.63
CA GLY A 36 -9.09 -5.40 -17.44
C GLY A 36 -8.77 -3.91 -17.30
N GLN A 37 -9.52 -3.02 -17.96
CA GLN A 37 -9.28 -1.58 -17.91
C GLN A 37 -10.20 -0.90 -16.90
N LEU A 38 -9.66 0.00 -16.08
CA LEU A 38 -10.44 0.79 -15.14
C LEU A 38 -11.27 1.85 -15.89
N ARG A 39 -12.60 1.78 -15.80
CA ARG A 39 -13.53 2.66 -16.52
C ARG A 39 -14.64 3.16 -15.62
N HIS A 40 -15.06 4.39 -15.86
CA HIS A 40 -16.18 4.97 -15.14
C HIS A 40 -17.47 4.22 -15.46
N ILE A 41 -18.26 3.86 -14.45
CA ILE A 41 -19.45 3.00 -14.58
C ILE A 41 -20.48 3.59 -15.56
N LYS A 42 -20.73 4.90 -15.47
CA LYS A 42 -21.73 5.59 -16.31
C LYS A 42 -21.22 5.99 -17.70
N THR A 43 -20.06 6.66 -17.77
CA THR A 43 -19.54 7.25 -19.02
C THR A 43 -18.61 6.33 -19.80
N GLY A 44 -18.05 5.31 -19.16
CA GLY A 44 -17.03 4.46 -19.77
C GLY A 44 -15.67 5.16 -19.96
N GLU A 45 -15.47 6.34 -19.38
CA GLU A 45 -14.23 7.11 -19.51
C GLU A 45 -13.11 6.58 -18.60
N PRO A 46 -11.83 6.82 -18.96
CA PRO A 46 -10.69 6.45 -18.12
C PRO A 46 -10.63 7.26 -16.81
N PHE A 47 -9.75 6.84 -15.90
CA PHE A 47 -9.52 7.56 -14.66
C PHE A 47 -8.93 8.97 -14.90
N VAL A 48 -9.50 9.96 -14.23
CA VAL A 48 -9.01 11.35 -14.25
C VAL A 48 -8.36 11.68 -12.90
N PHE A 49 -7.07 12.02 -12.92
CA PHE A 49 -6.32 12.38 -11.71
C PHE A 49 -6.68 13.78 -11.21
N ASN A 50 -6.68 14.79 -12.10
CA ASN A 50 -7.08 16.16 -11.79
C ASN A 50 -8.61 16.29 -11.74
N TYR A 51 -9.24 15.57 -10.83
CA TYR A 51 -10.69 15.55 -10.69
C TYR A 51 -11.26 16.88 -10.19
N ARG A 52 -10.50 17.57 -9.32
CA ARG A 52 -10.77 18.95 -8.93
C ARG A 52 -9.60 19.85 -9.34
N GLU A 53 -9.88 20.92 -10.06
CA GLU A 53 -8.87 21.92 -10.42
C GLU A 53 -8.26 22.53 -9.15
N ASP A 54 -6.95 22.80 -9.18
CA ASP A 54 -6.14 23.41 -8.11
C ASP A 54 -6.08 22.69 -6.75
N LEU A 55 -6.78 21.56 -6.58
CA LEU A 55 -6.76 20.76 -5.35
C LEU A 55 -5.81 19.56 -5.45
N HIS A 56 -4.53 19.84 -5.68
CA HIS A 56 -3.49 18.80 -5.84
C HIS A 56 -3.41 17.83 -4.64
N ARG A 57 -3.48 18.34 -3.41
CA ARG A 57 -3.44 17.52 -2.20
C ARG A 57 -4.61 16.55 -2.15
N TRP A 58 -5.82 17.04 -2.43
CA TRP A 58 -7.03 16.22 -2.43
C TRP A 58 -7.01 15.16 -3.54
N ASN A 59 -6.63 15.55 -4.77
CA ASN A 59 -6.52 14.61 -5.91
C ASN A 59 -5.49 13.50 -5.63
N GLN A 60 -4.36 13.85 -5.01
CA GLN A 60 -3.35 12.89 -4.58
C GLN A 60 -3.92 11.90 -3.55
N LYS A 61 -4.66 12.39 -2.55
CA LYS A 61 -5.33 11.54 -1.55
C LYS A 61 -6.43 10.65 -2.15
N ARG A 62 -7.19 11.15 -3.12
CA ARG A 62 -8.16 10.37 -3.90
C ARG A 62 -7.48 9.20 -4.62
N TYR A 63 -6.37 9.49 -5.30
CA TYR A 63 -5.58 8.49 -6.01
C TYR A 63 -5.01 7.41 -5.08
N GLU A 64 -4.55 7.81 -3.88
CA GLU A 64 -4.08 6.88 -2.85
C GLU A 64 -5.19 5.96 -2.36
N ALA A 65 -6.36 6.52 -2.02
CA ALA A 65 -7.52 5.75 -1.58
C ALA A 65 -7.96 4.73 -2.64
N LEU A 66 -8.05 5.13 -3.91
CA LEU A 66 -8.33 4.22 -5.02
C LEU A 66 -7.27 3.10 -5.14
N GLY A 67 -6.00 3.45 -4.94
CA GLY A 67 -4.89 2.50 -4.97
C GLY A 67 -4.96 1.39 -3.91
N GLU A 68 -5.49 1.70 -2.72
CA GLU A 68 -5.73 0.71 -1.67
C GLU A 68 -6.88 -0.24 -2.03
N ILE A 69 -7.93 0.28 -2.67
CA ILE A 69 -9.05 -0.53 -3.18
C ILE A 69 -8.56 -1.48 -4.27
N ILE A 70 -7.77 -0.98 -5.22
CA ILE A 70 -7.17 -1.80 -6.28
C ILE A 70 -6.27 -2.90 -5.69
N THR A 71 -5.53 -2.60 -4.62
CA THR A 71 -4.71 -3.60 -3.93
C THR A 71 -5.56 -4.76 -3.43
N LYS A 72 -6.70 -4.48 -2.78
CA LYS A 72 -7.65 -5.52 -2.33
C LYS A 72 -8.22 -6.30 -3.51
N TYR A 73 -8.61 -5.60 -4.58
CA TYR A 73 -9.14 -6.22 -5.79
C TYR A 73 -8.13 -7.20 -6.43
N VAL A 74 -6.86 -6.81 -6.56
CA VAL A 74 -5.80 -7.70 -7.07
C VAL A 74 -5.63 -8.94 -6.18
N TYR A 75 -5.71 -8.81 -4.86
CA TYR A 75 -5.69 -9.98 -3.96
C TYR A 75 -6.87 -10.93 -4.18
N GLU A 76 -8.05 -10.41 -4.51
CA GLU A 76 -9.18 -11.25 -4.89
C GLU A 76 -8.92 -12.00 -6.20
N LEU A 77 -8.36 -11.33 -7.20
CA LEU A 77 -8.00 -11.98 -8.48
C LEU A 77 -6.95 -13.07 -8.29
N LEU A 78 -5.93 -12.85 -7.46
CA LEU A 78 -4.91 -13.87 -7.15
C LEU A 78 -5.54 -15.14 -6.55
N GLN A 79 -6.57 -14.99 -5.71
CA GLN A 79 -7.25 -16.13 -5.09
C GLN A 79 -8.28 -16.77 -6.02
N LYS A 80 -9.11 -15.97 -6.70
CA LYS A 80 -10.25 -16.44 -7.48
C LYS A 80 -9.84 -16.90 -8.88
N GLU A 81 -9.00 -16.14 -9.56
CA GLU A 81 -8.61 -16.41 -10.96
C GLU A 81 -7.28 -17.16 -11.08
N CYS A 82 -6.34 -16.93 -10.17
CA CYS A 82 -5.04 -17.62 -10.20
C CYS A 82 -4.98 -18.82 -9.22
N HIS A 83 -6.05 -19.06 -8.46
CA HIS A 83 -6.15 -20.16 -7.48
C HIS A 83 -5.01 -20.20 -6.46
N LEU A 84 -4.41 -19.05 -6.13
CA LEU A 84 -3.36 -18.98 -5.12
C LEU A 84 -3.97 -18.86 -3.72
N LYS A 85 -3.42 -19.62 -2.78
CA LYS A 85 -3.79 -19.53 -1.36
C LYS A 85 -3.02 -18.39 -0.70
N LYS A 86 -3.74 -17.59 0.10
CA LYS A 86 -3.14 -16.61 1.00
C LYS A 86 -2.60 -17.31 2.24
N VAL A 87 -1.30 -17.26 2.46
CA VAL A 87 -0.62 -17.88 3.60
C VAL A 87 -0.06 -16.80 4.51
N THR A 88 -0.45 -16.86 5.77
CA THR A 88 -0.05 -15.90 6.81
C THR A 88 1.39 -16.18 7.27
N LEU A 89 2.16 -15.11 7.47
CA LEU A 89 3.52 -15.15 8.00
C LEU A 89 3.64 -14.25 9.25
N PRO A 90 4.44 -14.62 10.26
CA PRO A 90 5.05 -15.95 10.45
C PRO A 90 4.00 -17.07 10.64
N VAL A 91 4.36 -18.30 10.28
CA VAL A 91 3.44 -19.46 10.36
C VAL A 91 3.12 -19.88 11.79
N ASP A 92 3.99 -19.54 12.73
CA ASP A 92 3.89 -19.81 14.16
C ASP A 92 3.37 -18.59 14.95
N ALA A 93 2.85 -17.57 14.26
CA ALA A 93 2.47 -16.32 14.90
C ALA A 93 1.19 -16.44 15.75
N THR A 94 1.29 -16.01 17.00
CA THR A 94 0.13 -15.94 17.93
C THR A 94 -0.89 -14.89 17.48
N GLU A 95 -2.12 -14.90 17.98
CA GLU A 95 -3.17 -13.95 17.55
C GLU A 95 -2.80 -12.47 17.77
N SER A 96 -1.99 -12.18 18.79
CA SER A 96 -1.57 -10.81 19.15
C SER A 96 -0.32 -10.34 18.39
N GLU A 97 0.36 -11.23 17.67
CA GLU A 97 1.58 -10.89 16.94
C GLU A 97 1.26 -10.21 15.59
N PRO A 98 2.08 -9.22 15.17
CA PRO A 98 2.05 -8.71 13.81
C PRO A 98 2.25 -9.81 12.76
N LYS A 99 1.38 -9.81 11.75
CA LYS A 99 1.39 -10.79 10.67
C LYS A 99 1.37 -10.09 9.31
N SER A 100 2.04 -10.68 8.34
CA SER A 100 1.85 -10.40 6.91
C SER A 100 1.40 -11.70 6.24
N PHE A 101 1.52 -11.77 4.92
CA PHE A 101 1.14 -12.91 4.13
C PHE A 101 1.87 -12.93 2.80
N ILE A 102 1.87 -14.10 2.18
CA ILE A 102 2.24 -14.34 0.79
C ILE A 102 1.08 -15.03 0.09
N PHE A 103 1.13 -15.10 -1.24
CA PHE A 103 0.27 -16.01 -1.99
C PHE A 103 1.10 -17.15 -2.56
N MET A 104 0.57 -18.36 -2.58
CA MET A 104 1.23 -19.49 -3.22
C MET A 104 0.24 -20.47 -3.83
N SER A 105 0.66 -21.19 -4.88
CA SER A 105 -0.13 -22.30 -5.45
C SER A 105 -0.16 -23.48 -4.47
N GLU A 106 -1.14 -24.38 -4.64
CA GLU A 106 -1.30 -25.56 -3.76
C GLU A 106 -0.03 -26.41 -3.66
N ASP A 107 0.65 -26.54 -4.80
CA ASP A 107 1.82 -27.37 -5.00
C ASP A 107 3.14 -26.62 -4.83
N ALA A 108 3.13 -25.33 -4.48
CA ALA A 108 4.34 -24.50 -4.48
C ALA A 108 5.51 -25.06 -3.65
N LEU A 109 5.21 -25.82 -2.59
CA LEU A 109 6.21 -26.42 -1.69
C LEU A 109 6.46 -27.92 -1.96
N THR A 110 5.68 -28.53 -2.85
CA THR A 110 5.73 -29.97 -3.13
C THR A 110 6.03 -30.29 -4.59
N ASN A 111 5.92 -29.30 -5.49
CA ASN A 111 6.21 -29.44 -6.90
C ASN A 111 7.70 -29.78 -7.10
N PRO A 112 8.02 -30.95 -7.68
CA PRO A 112 9.40 -31.42 -7.81
C PRO A 112 10.15 -30.83 -9.02
N ASP A 113 9.47 -30.09 -9.90
CA ASP A 113 10.02 -29.63 -11.18
C ASP A 113 10.44 -28.16 -11.13
N LYS A 114 9.47 -27.23 -11.14
CA LYS A 114 9.74 -25.79 -11.30
C LYS A 114 8.97 -24.96 -10.29
N LEU A 115 9.64 -23.94 -9.75
CA LEU A 115 9.07 -22.95 -8.84
C LEU A 115 9.35 -21.54 -9.37
N LEU A 116 8.30 -20.74 -9.53
CA LEU A 116 8.39 -19.31 -9.83
C LEU A 116 8.15 -18.49 -8.56
N VAL A 117 9.11 -17.65 -8.19
CA VAL A 117 8.98 -16.71 -7.07
C VAL A 117 8.91 -15.28 -7.61
N LEU A 118 7.81 -14.58 -7.33
CA LEU A 118 7.54 -13.23 -7.79
C LEU A 118 7.69 -12.22 -6.65
N ILE A 119 8.48 -11.18 -6.91
CA ILE A 119 8.80 -10.12 -5.96
C ILE A 119 8.60 -8.78 -6.67
N HIS A 120 7.75 -7.92 -6.11
CA HIS A 120 7.55 -6.58 -6.64
C HIS A 120 8.62 -5.60 -6.14
N GLY A 121 8.71 -4.43 -6.79
CA GLY A 121 9.63 -3.37 -6.38
C GLY A 121 9.30 -2.74 -5.02
N ASN A 122 10.21 -1.91 -4.52
CA ASN A 122 10.01 -1.11 -3.32
C ASN A 122 8.96 -0.01 -3.58
N GLY A 123 8.13 0.31 -2.58
CA GLY A 123 7.20 1.44 -2.62
C GLY A 123 5.79 1.11 -2.10
N VAL A 124 4.81 1.75 -2.72
CA VAL A 124 3.38 1.60 -2.38
C VAL A 124 2.72 0.39 -3.03
N VAL A 125 3.44 -0.34 -3.88
CA VAL A 125 2.97 -1.60 -4.49
C VAL A 125 2.98 -2.73 -3.46
N ARG A 126 2.11 -3.72 -3.68
CA ARG A 126 1.95 -4.92 -2.85
C ARG A 126 1.94 -6.17 -3.71
N ALA A 127 1.87 -7.34 -3.07
CA ALA A 127 1.79 -8.64 -3.73
C ALA A 127 0.82 -8.63 -4.93
N GLY A 128 1.24 -9.18 -6.07
CA GLY A 128 0.46 -9.21 -7.30
C GLY A 128 0.59 -7.97 -8.19
N GLN A 129 1.25 -6.88 -7.76
CA GLN A 129 1.31 -5.63 -8.54
C GLN A 129 2.72 -5.31 -9.05
N TRP A 130 2.80 -4.83 -10.29
CA TRP A 130 4.00 -4.18 -10.83
C TRP A 130 3.97 -2.67 -10.63
N ALA A 131 2.86 -2.03 -11.01
CA ALA A 131 2.72 -0.59 -10.90
C ALA A 131 1.26 -0.16 -10.84
N ARG A 132 0.87 0.51 -9.74
CA ARG A 132 -0.46 1.11 -9.56
C ARG A 132 -0.85 2.04 -10.72
N ARG A 133 0.11 2.81 -11.25
CA ARG A 133 -0.11 3.73 -12.37
C ARG A 133 -0.55 2.98 -13.64
N LEU A 134 0.04 1.82 -13.92
CA LEU A 134 -0.34 1.01 -15.09
C LEU A 134 -1.73 0.41 -14.90
N ILE A 135 -2.01 -0.15 -13.71
CA ILE A 135 -3.35 -0.71 -13.40
C ILE A 135 -4.46 0.34 -13.61
N ILE A 136 -4.22 1.58 -13.19
CA ILE A 136 -5.23 2.65 -13.24
C ILE A 136 -5.41 3.22 -14.66
N ASN A 137 -4.32 3.40 -15.41
CA ASN A 137 -4.37 4.15 -16.68
C ASN A 137 -4.41 3.24 -17.92
N GLU A 138 -3.84 2.03 -17.83
CA GLU A 138 -3.76 1.08 -18.93
C GLU A 138 -4.74 -0.09 -18.67
N ASP A 139 -4.29 -1.11 -17.94
CA ASP A 139 -5.04 -2.32 -17.61
C ASP A 139 -4.37 -3.16 -16.50
N LEU A 140 -5.10 -4.19 -16.04
CA LEU A 140 -4.62 -5.19 -15.09
C LEU A 140 -3.42 -5.98 -15.64
N ASP A 141 -3.39 -6.31 -16.92
CA ASP A 141 -2.36 -7.19 -17.48
C ASP A 141 -0.97 -6.55 -17.45
N SER A 142 -0.88 -5.29 -17.87
CA SER A 142 0.36 -4.51 -17.83
C SER A 142 0.76 -4.12 -16.40
N GLY A 143 -0.22 -3.90 -15.53
CA GLY A 143 0.00 -3.40 -14.17
C GLY A 143 0.21 -4.46 -13.09
N THR A 144 -0.10 -5.72 -13.36
CA THR A 144 -0.08 -6.81 -12.38
C THR A 144 0.81 -7.97 -12.79
N GLN A 145 1.08 -8.84 -11.81
CA GLN A 145 1.82 -10.09 -11.97
C GLN A 145 0.93 -11.20 -12.55
N ILE A 146 -0.39 -10.98 -12.67
CA ILE A 146 -1.40 -12.00 -13.00
C ILE A 146 -1.11 -12.71 -14.33
N PRO A 147 -0.76 -12.04 -15.45
CA PRO A 147 -0.48 -12.74 -16.69
C PRO A 147 0.69 -13.73 -16.58
N TYR A 148 1.72 -13.38 -15.80
CA TYR A 148 2.87 -14.23 -15.55
C TYR A 148 2.48 -15.44 -14.69
N ILE A 149 1.64 -15.22 -13.68
CA ILE A 149 1.14 -16.28 -12.80
C ILE A 149 0.28 -17.27 -13.60
N LYS A 150 -0.69 -16.78 -14.39
CA LYS A 150 -1.56 -17.63 -15.22
C LYS A 150 -0.73 -18.50 -16.17
N ARG A 151 0.23 -17.90 -16.87
CA ARG A 151 1.15 -18.64 -17.75
C ARG A 151 2.01 -19.66 -17.00
N ALA A 152 2.56 -19.30 -15.83
CA ALA A 152 3.37 -20.22 -15.03
C ALA A 152 2.57 -21.44 -14.55
N VAL A 153 1.32 -21.23 -14.12
CA VAL A 153 0.41 -22.31 -13.75
C VAL A 153 0.09 -23.20 -14.95
N GLU A 154 -0.19 -22.63 -16.12
CA GLU A 154 -0.41 -23.38 -17.38
C GLU A 154 0.82 -24.22 -17.78
N GLU A 155 2.03 -23.72 -17.54
CA GLU A 155 3.30 -24.41 -17.80
C GLU A 155 3.75 -25.36 -16.66
N GLY A 156 2.90 -25.56 -15.63
CA GLY A 156 3.10 -26.53 -14.55
C GLY A 156 4.08 -26.09 -13.44
N TYR A 157 4.31 -24.80 -13.27
CA TYR A 157 5.16 -24.28 -12.19
C TYR A 157 4.36 -24.18 -10.89
N GLY A 158 5.00 -24.52 -9.76
CA GLY A 158 4.61 -23.97 -8.47
C GLY A 158 4.85 -22.47 -8.46
N VAL A 159 3.99 -21.69 -7.80
CA VAL A 159 4.09 -20.22 -7.78
C VAL A 159 4.07 -19.69 -6.36
N ILE A 160 4.96 -18.76 -6.04
CA ILE A 160 4.95 -17.97 -4.80
C ILE A 160 5.02 -16.47 -5.15
N VAL A 161 4.12 -15.68 -4.57
CA VAL A 161 4.07 -14.22 -4.70
C VAL A 161 4.32 -13.60 -3.32
N LEU A 162 5.43 -12.87 -3.20
CA LEU A 162 5.85 -12.26 -1.94
C LEU A 162 5.22 -10.87 -1.72
N ASN A 163 5.10 -10.46 -0.46
CA ASN A 163 4.64 -9.14 -0.04
C ASN A 163 5.70 -8.35 0.76
N PRO A 164 6.92 -8.12 0.23
CA PRO A 164 8.04 -7.59 1.00
C PRO A 164 7.85 -6.15 1.53
N ASN A 165 6.89 -5.39 1.01
CA ASN A 165 6.61 -4.03 1.48
C ASN A 165 5.65 -3.98 2.68
N GLU A 166 5.07 -5.12 3.09
CA GLU A 166 4.21 -5.21 4.28
C GLU A 166 5.00 -5.86 5.43
N ASN A 167 5.90 -5.08 6.02
CA ASN A 167 6.81 -5.52 7.09
C ASN A 167 6.48 -4.91 8.47
N TYR A 168 5.38 -4.16 8.59
CA TYR A 168 4.87 -3.63 9.84
C TYR A 168 3.35 -3.50 9.80
N ILE A 169 2.72 -3.51 10.97
CA ILE A 169 1.34 -3.08 11.15
C ILE A 169 1.28 -1.73 11.86
N GLU A 170 0.31 -0.92 11.49
CA GLU A 170 0.04 0.36 12.15
C GLU A 170 -0.94 0.14 13.30
N VAL A 171 -0.52 0.44 14.53
CA VAL A 171 -1.35 0.33 15.74
C VAL A 171 -1.56 1.72 16.31
N GLU A 172 -2.79 2.06 16.71
CA GLU A 172 -3.09 3.36 17.32
C GLU A 172 -2.28 3.55 18.61
N LYS A 173 -1.63 4.71 18.76
CA LYS A 173 -0.89 5.02 19.99
C LYS A 173 -1.84 5.32 21.13
N THR A 174 -1.63 4.69 22.28
CA THR A 174 -2.30 5.06 23.54
C THR A 174 -1.63 6.30 24.14
N LYS A 175 -2.42 7.22 24.75
CA LYS A 175 -1.95 8.52 25.29
C LYS A 175 -0.76 8.42 26.27
N ALA A 176 -0.55 7.28 26.94
CA ALA A 176 0.53 7.08 27.90
C ALA A 176 1.93 6.89 27.25
N GLN A 177 2.00 6.51 25.97
CA GLN A 177 3.28 6.14 25.32
C GLN A 177 3.98 7.32 24.61
N VAL A 178 3.35 8.48 24.53
CA VAL A 178 3.93 9.70 23.93
C VAL A 178 5.05 10.30 24.80
N GLN A 179 5.03 10.06 26.11
CA GLN A 179 5.96 10.69 27.07
C GLN A 179 7.31 9.97 27.25
N LEU A 180 7.47 8.71 26.81
CA LEU A 180 8.63 7.87 27.14
C LEU A 180 9.82 7.99 26.17
N SER A 181 9.75 8.83 25.14
CA SER A 181 10.74 8.83 24.04
C SER A 181 12.04 9.61 24.30
N SER A 182 12.30 10.11 25.52
CA SER A 182 13.35 11.11 25.76
C SER A 182 14.62 10.67 26.48
N ASP A 183 14.83 9.41 26.90
CA ASP A 183 16.10 9.05 27.54
C ASP A 183 16.58 7.62 27.25
N SER A 184 17.74 7.50 26.60
CA SER A 184 18.69 6.40 26.81
C SER A 184 20.07 6.78 26.26
N SER A 185 20.88 7.44 27.09
CA SER A 185 22.31 7.64 26.87
C SER A 185 23.08 6.59 27.66
N ASP A 186 23.56 5.54 26.98
CA ASP A 186 24.81 4.82 27.27
C ASP A 186 24.99 3.63 26.29
N GLU A 187 25.42 3.93 25.05
CA GLU A 187 25.90 2.91 24.09
C GLU A 187 27.17 3.39 23.37
N PRO A 188 28.08 2.47 22.96
CA PRO A 188 29.36 2.80 22.32
C PRO A 188 29.20 3.67 21.06
N ALA A 189 30.12 4.62 20.85
CA ALA A 189 30.05 5.65 19.81
C ALA A 189 29.80 5.12 18.38
N GLU A 190 30.42 3.99 18.00
CA GLU A 190 30.20 3.38 16.68
C GLU A 190 28.80 2.79 16.49
N LYS A 191 28.21 2.20 17.55
CA LYS A 191 26.82 1.75 17.54
C LYS A 191 25.86 2.93 17.47
N ARG A 192 26.18 4.03 18.18
CA ARG A 192 25.40 5.28 18.15
C ARG A 192 25.39 5.91 16.76
N GLU A 193 26.53 6.04 16.09
CA GLU A 193 26.57 6.61 14.73
C GLU A 193 25.85 5.76 13.69
N ARG A 194 25.97 4.43 13.75
CA ARG A 194 25.21 3.52 12.86
C ARG A 194 23.72 3.61 13.14
N LYS A 195 23.31 3.63 14.41
CA LYS A 195 21.92 3.77 14.85
C LYS A 195 21.35 5.14 14.47
N ASP A 196 22.12 6.21 14.58
CA ASP A 196 21.74 7.57 14.16
C ASP A 196 21.59 7.67 12.65
N LYS A 197 22.46 7.02 11.86
CA LYS A 197 22.31 6.95 10.39
C LYS A 197 21.06 6.17 9.99
N ILE A 198 20.83 4.99 10.58
CA ILE A 198 19.63 4.18 10.36
C ILE A 198 18.39 4.96 10.77
N GLN A 199 18.38 5.62 11.93
CA GLN A 199 17.25 6.43 12.39
C GLN A 199 16.98 7.63 11.46
N LYS A 200 18.03 8.32 10.98
CA LYS A 200 17.89 9.41 10.00
C LYS A 200 17.34 8.90 8.67
N GLU A 201 17.79 7.75 8.18
CA GLU A 201 17.24 7.14 6.96
C GLU A 201 15.79 6.68 7.15
N THR A 202 15.47 6.03 8.27
CA THR A 202 14.11 5.61 8.62
C THR A 202 13.18 6.82 8.73
N LYS A 203 13.64 7.91 9.37
CA LYS A 203 12.89 9.18 9.45
C LYS A 203 12.65 9.78 8.06
N LYS A 204 13.70 9.88 7.23
CA LYS A 204 13.55 10.37 5.84
C LYS A 204 12.59 9.52 5.01
N ARG A 205 12.66 8.19 5.14
CA ARG A 205 11.73 7.26 4.48
C ARG A 205 10.31 7.45 4.98
N ARG A 206 10.12 7.59 6.30
CA ARG A 206 8.82 7.87 6.91
C ARG A 206 8.23 9.17 6.37
N ASP A 207 8.97 10.26 6.42
CA ASP A 207 8.53 11.57 5.93
C ASP A 207 8.17 11.51 4.43
N PHE A 208 8.93 10.74 3.64
CA PHE A 208 8.63 10.51 2.23
C PHE A 208 7.32 9.74 2.00
N TYR A 209 7.02 8.73 2.82
CA TYR A 209 5.80 7.92 2.72
C TYR A 209 4.58 8.54 3.41
N GLU A 210 4.76 9.51 4.30
CA GLU A 210 3.68 10.24 4.99
C GLU A 210 2.75 10.92 3.97
N LYS A 211 3.30 11.41 2.85
CA LYS A 211 2.47 11.98 1.77
C LYS A 211 1.56 10.95 1.11
N TYR A 212 1.94 9.66 1.13
CA TYR A 212 1.18 8.53 0.61
C TYR A 212 0.26 7.84 1.63
N ARG A 213 0.19 8.38 2.84
CA ARG A 213 -0.60 7.82 3.93
C ARG A 213 -2.09 7.85 3.59
N ASN A 214 -2.78 6.72 3.79
CA ASN A 214 -4.22 6.64 3.54
C ASN A 214 -4.95 7.77 4.31
N PRO A 215 -5.69 8.64 3.61
CA PRO A 215 -6.39 9.77 4.22
C PRO A 215 -7.42 9.35 5.29
N GLN A 216 -7.96 8.13 5.19
CA GLN A 216 -8.94 7.61 6.16
C GLN A 216 -8.30 7.22 7.52
N LYS A 217 -6.95 7.28 7.66
CA LYS A 217 -6.23 6.93 8.89
C LYS A 217 -5.60 8.16 9.56
N GLU A 218 -6.42 9.00 10.20
CA GLU A 218 -5.97 10.27 10.79
C GLU A 218 -5.23 10.16 12.14
N LYS A 219 -5.46 9.09 12.92
CA LYS A 219 -4.90 8.97 14.28
C LYS A 219 -3.40 8.69 14.30
N GLU A 220 -2.68 9.15 15.34
CA GLU A 220 -1.27 8.76 15.50
C GLU A 220 -1.14 7.24 15.66
N THR A 221 -0.38 6.63 14.75
CA THR A 221 -0.06 5.22 14.77
C THR A 221 1.42 5.00 15.11
N MET A 222 1.71 3.84 15.69
CA MET A 222 3.06 3.29 15.79
C MET A 222 3.20 2.12 14.83
N GLN A 223 4.41 1.91 14.31
CA GLN A 223 4.75 0.76 13.49
C GLN A 223 5.22 -0.37 14.40
N MET A 224 4.45 -1.46 14.46
CA MET A 224 4.92 -2.71 15.03
C MET A 224 5.45 -3.58 13.91
N TYR A 225 6.76 -3.82 13.92
CA TYR A 225 7.44 -4.59 12.89
C TYR A 225 7.12 -6.08 13.00
N ILE A 226 7.03 -6.72 11.85
CA ILE A 226 6.86 -8.16 11.72
C ILE A 226 8.25 -8.81 11.81
N ARG A 227 8.34 -9.90 12.58
CA ARG A 227 9.60 -10.63 12.83
C ARG A 227 10.08 -11.42 11.61
#